data_AF-A0A7X3H6Z9-F1
#
_entry.id   AF-A0A7X3H6Z9-F1
#
_cell.length_a   1.000
_cell.length_b   1.000
_cell.length_c   1.000
_cell.angle_alpha   90.00
_cell.angle_beta   90.00
_cell.angle_gamma   90.00
#
_symmetry.space_group_name_H-M   'P 1'
#
loop_
_entity.id
_entity.type
_entity.pdbx_description
1 polymer ?
#
loop_
_entity_poly.entity_id
_entity_poly.type
_entity_poly.pdbx_seq_one_letter_code
_entity_poly.pdbx_strand_id
1 'polypeptide(L)'
;MSRIYPENLFSFAAHDTQRSATQFWQWAFSDTQDPMLRGLLVEYLVCQHLIDHAEHIAGPQVRRFTQDDPYQGNLIRSLRRSFEFQHAGDVTDLQLTWGLTVEIKSTATQRWSLKKTQCWNWLTGRSLSRKAFQANLYILAELNGAPQESGGKLDLGETCFHVLSREDLEELAGNRNQVGYKAYVQRSEAHQQSCDYHQLPGVVQRLAHARLKQACASVVAHWRLPDRPTGNAYPLAVQRNGVIEAGYYCGEERTLLMPFTVAWQNGFTPDWKAWEALGMRFEPEA
;
A
#
# COMPACT_ATOMS: atom_id res chain seq x y z
N MET A 1 -4.93 -13.11 16.93
CA MET A 1 -6.30 -12.72 17.37
C MET A 1 -7.29 -13.48 16.51
N SER A 2 -8.37 -13.99 17.11
CA SER A 2 -9.49 -14.59 16.37
C SER A 2 -10.24 -13.52 15.57
N ARG A 3 -10.56 -13.81 14.30
CA ARG A 3 -11.38 -12.93 13.45
C ARG A 3 -12.85 -13.04 13.86
N ILE A 4 -13.59 -11.93 13.74
CA ILE A 4 -15.04 -11.90 13.91
C ILE A 4 -15.67 -11.93 12.51
N TYR A 5 -16.55 -12.89 12.29
CA TYR A 5 -17.32 -13.12 11.07
C TYR A 5 -18.79 -12.72 11.28
N PRO A 6 -19.53 -12.34 10.22
CA PRO A 6 -20.90 -11.84 10.34
C PRO A 6 -21.85 -12.79 11.11
N GLU A 7 -21.65 -14.09 10.96
CA GLU A 7 -22.42 -15.18 11.56
C GLU A 7 -22.05 -15.50 13.00
N ASN A 8 -20.98 -14.92 13.56
CA ASN A 8 -20.61 -15.19 14.95
C ASN A 8 -21.68 -14.66 15.91
N LEU A 9 -22.07 -15.53 16.86
CA LEU A 9 -22.87 -15.17 18.02
C LEU A 9 -21.96 -14.91 19.22
N PHE A 10 -22.37 -13.99 20.09
CA PHE A 10 -21.63 -13.64 21.30
C PHE A 10 -22.18 -14.36 22.53
N SER A 11 -21.29 -14.85 23.37
CA SER A 11 -21.63 -15.47 24.65
C SER A 11 -20.64 -15.06 25.74
N PHE A 12 -21.10 -15.09 26.99
CA PHE A 12 -20.26 -14.95 28.18
C PHE A 12 -20.26 -16.27 28.95
N ALA A 13 -19.21 -17.07 28.78
CA ALA A 13 -19.13 -18.43 29.29
C ALA A 13 -20.37 -19.25 28.88
N ALA A 14 -21.20 -19.67 29.84
CA ALA A 14 -22.42 -20.44 29.59
C ALA A 14 -23.63 -19.60 29.16
N HIS A 15 -23.52 -18.27 29.12
CA HIS A 15 -24.64 -17.38 28.85
C HIS A 15 -24.60 -16.92 27.38
N ASP A 16 -25.52 -17.45 26.57
CA ASP A 16 -25.72 -17.00 25.20
C ASP A 16 -26.46 -15.65 25.19
N THR A 17 -25.91 -14.65 24.50
CA THR A 17 -26.51 -13.32 24.42
C THR A 17 -27.59 -13.21 23.33
N GLN A 18 -27.66 -14.19 22.42
CA GLN A 18 -28.44 -14.13 21.18
C GLN A 18 -28.09 -12.89 20.31
N ARG A 19 -26.94 -12.25 20.55
CA ARG A 19 -26.45 -11.12 19.76
C ARG A 19 -25.41 -11.59 18.76
N SER A 20 -25.46 -11.03 17.56
CA SER A 20 -24.54 -11.37 16.47
C SER A 20 -23.52 -10.28 16.16
N ALA A 21 -22.43 -10.67 15.53
CA ALA A 21 -21.44 -9.73 14.99
C ALA A 21 -22.06 -8.73 14.02
N THR A 22 -23.00 -9.17 13.18
CA THR A 22 -23.73 -8.29 12.26
C THR A 22 -24.47 -7.16 13.02
N GLN A 23 -25.17 -7.49 14.10
CA GLN A 23 -25.85 -6.48 14.94
C GLN A 23 -24.87 -5.53 15.60
N PHE A 24 -23.74 -6.06 16.09
CA PHE A 24 -22.68 -5.24 16.66
C PHE A 24 -22.10 -4.26 15.64
N TRP A 25 -21.79 -4.71 14.42
CA TRP A 25 -21.25 -3.83 13.37
C TRP A 25 -22.27 -2.78 12.92
N GLN A 26 -23.53 -3.17 12.74
CA GLN A 26 -24.60 -2.22 12.41
C GLN A 26 -24.69 -1.10 13.46
N TRP A 27 -24.60 -1.45 14.74
CA TRP A 27 -24.60 -0.46 15.82
C TRP A 27 -23.31 0.37 15.84
N ALA A 28 -22.15 -0.29 15.84
CA ALA A 28 -20.84 0.35 16.01
C ALA A 28 -20.45 1.28 14.85
N PHE A 29 -20.95 1.01 13.64
CA PHE A 29 -20.64 1.76 12.42
C PHE A 29 -21.82 2.58 11.89
N SER A 30 -22.86 2.78 12.70
CA SER A 30 -24.05 3.55 12.29
C SER A 30 -23.80 5.05 12.14
N ASP A 31 -22.82 5.61 12.87
CA ASP A 31 -22.52 7.04 12.84
C ASP A 31 -21.34 7.38 11.92
N THR A 32 -21.64 7.69 10.67
CA THR A 32 -20.64 8.09 9.66
C THR A 32 -20.15 9.54 9.82
N GLN A 33 -20.68 10.30 10.78
CA GLN A 33 -20.15 11.62 11.14
C GLN A 33 -18.87 11.52 11.96
N ASP A 34 -18.61 10.36 12.57
CA ASP A 34 -17.34 10.08 13.24
C ASP A 34 -16.18 10.15 12.22
N PRO A 35 -15.18 11.04 12.44
CA PRO A 35 -14.08 11.23 11.50
C PRO A 35 -13.22 9.98 11.28
N MET A 36 -13.08 9.11 12.28
CA MET A 36 -12.35 7.84 12.16
C MET A 36 -13.12 6.88 11.27
N LEU A 37 -14.43 6.72 11.50
CA LEU A 37 -15.27 5.84 10.67
C LEU A 37 -15.36 6.33 9.22
N ARG A 38 -15.48 7.64 9.04
CA ARG A 38 -15.42 8.26 7.70
C ARG A 38 -14.08 8.00 7.02
N GLY A 39 -12.97 8.12 7.75
CA GLY A 39 -11.64 7.83 7.22
C GLY A 39 -11.50 6.37 6.78
N LEU A 40 -12.00 5.44 7.59
CA LEU A 40 -12.00 4.01 7.29
C LEU A 40 -12.87 3.68 6.07
N LEU A 41 -14.03 4.33 5.93
CA LEU A 41 -14.90 4.18 4.77
C LEU A 41 -14.20 4.64 3.47
N VAL A 42 -13.52 5.79 3.52
CA VAL A 42 -12.76 6.30 2.36
C VAL A 42 -11.64 5.35 1.97
N GLU A 43 -10.87 4.86 2.96
CA GLU A 43 -9.82 3.87 2.75
C GLU A 43 -10.38 2.61 2.07
N TYR A 44 -11.48 2.06 2.61
CA TYR A 44 -12.15 0.90 2.03
C TYR A 44 -12.54 1.14 0.56
N LEU A 45 -13.24 2.24 0.26
CA LEU A 45 -13.70 2.54 -1.08
C LEU A 45 -12.54 2.71 -2.06
N VAL A 46 -11.50 3.47 -1.69
CA VAL A 46 -10.31 3.64 -2.51
C VAL A 46 -9.58 2.32 -2.72
N CYS A 47 -9.41 1.50 -1.68
CA CYS A 47 -8.81 0.18 -1.79
C CYS A 47 -9.57 -0.70 -2.77
N GLN A 48 -10.91 -0.81 -2.64
CA GLN A 48 -11.72 -1.59 -3.58
C GLN A 48 -11.59 -1.06 -5.01
N HIS A 49 -11.61 0.26 -5.19
CA HIS A 49 -11.49 0.87 -6.51
C HIS A 49 -10.14 0.58 -7.17
N LEU A 50 -9.04 0.65 -6.43
CA LEU A 50 -7.71 0.32 -6.94
C LEU A 50 -7.55 -1.19 -7.19
N ILE A 51 -8.16 -2.05 -6.35
CA ILE A 51 -8.19 -3.50 -6.55
C ILE A 51 -8.88 -3.86 -7.86
N ASP A 52 -10.01 -3.23 -8.17
CA ASP A 52 -10.75 -3.45 -9.44
C ASP A 52 -9.94 -3.07 -10.67
N HIS A 53 -8.92 -2.21 -10.51
CA HIS A 53 -8.02 -1.76 -11.58
C HIS A 53 -6.59 -2.32 -11.46
N ALA A 54 -6.35 -3.27 -10.55
CA ALA A 54 -5.01 -3.75 -10.21
C ALA A 54 -4.24 -4.30 -11.42
N GLU A 55 -4.95 -4.88 -12.40
CA GLU A 55 -4.35 -5.44 -13.61
C GLU A 55 -3.73 -4.40 -14.52
N HIS A 56 -4.39 -3.24 -14.65
CA HIS A 56 -3.88 -2.13 -15.44
C HIS A 56 -2.77 -1.39 -14.70
N ILE A 57 -2.90 -1.25 -13.39
CA ILE A 57 -1.94 -0.54 -12.53
C ILE A 57 -0.62 -1.34 -12.42
N ALA A 58 -0.70 -2.60 -11.99
CA ALA A 58 0.47 -3.37 -11.57
C ALA A 58 0.81 -4.55 -12.50
N GLY A 59 -0.14 -5.02 -13.32
CA GLY A 59 0.08 -6.15 -14.25
C GLY A 59 1.31 -6.01 -15.16
N PRO A 60 1.61 -4.83 -15.74
CA PRO A 60 2.83 -4.63 -16.51
C PRO A 60 4.13 -4.90 -15.72
N GLN A 61 4.17 -4.53 -14.44
CA GLN A 61 5.34 -4.78 -13.59
C GLN A 61 5.51 -6.27 -13.30
N VAL A 62 4.39 -6.97 -13.01
CA VAL A 62 4.40 -8.44 -12.80
C VAL A 62 4.98 -9.15 -14.02
N ARG A 63 4.39 -8.93 -15.20
CA ARG A 63 4.85 -9.55 -16.44
C ARG A 63 6.31 -9.22 -16.79
N ARG A 64 6.79 -8.04 -16.38
CA ARG A 64 8.15 -7.59 -16.67
C ARG A 64 9.20 -8.24 -15.77
N PHE A 65 8.93 -8.37 -14.47
CA PHE A 65 9.96 -8.75 -13.50
C PHE A 65 9.75 -10.12 -12.86
N THR A 66 8.66 -10.82 -13.19
CA THR A 66 8.36 -12.14 -12.60
C THR A 66 8.15 -13.17 -13.71
N GLN A 67 8.01 -14.42 -13.31
CA GLN A 67 7.65 -15.52 -14.21
C GLN A 67 6.12 -15.67 -14.35
N ASP A 68 5.34 -14.86 -13.62
CA ASP A 68 3.88 -14.91 -13.64
C ASP A 68 3.35 -14.16 -14.87
N ASP A 69 2.39 -14.77 -15.58
CA ASP A 69 1.56 -14.11 -16.59
C ASP A 69 0.09 -14.11 -16.12
N PRO A 70 -0.33 -13.09 -15.33
CA PRO A 70 -1.67 -13.07 -14.76
C PRO A 70 -2.72 -12.91 -15.87
N TYR A 71 -3.61 -13.89 -15.97
CA TYR A 71 -4.81 -13.82 -16.82
C TYR A 71 -5.83 -12.83 -16.24
N GLN A 72 -6.83 -12.46 -17.05
CA GLN A 72 -7.85 -11.50 -16.66
C GLN A 72 -8.63 -11.92 -15.39
N GLY A 73 -8.73 -11.00 -14.43
CA GLY A 73 -9.30 -11.19 -13.11
C GLY A 73 -8.39 -11.90 -12.09
N ASN A 74 -7.18 -12.34 -12.46
CA ASN A 74 -6.29 -13.07 -11.55
C ASN A 74 -5.79 -12.20 -10.40
N LEU A 75 -5.29 -10.99 -10.71
CA LEU A 75 -4.72 -10.10 -9.69
C LEU A 75 -5.82 -9.58 -8.75
N ILE A 76 -6.98 -9.24 -9.31
CA ILE A 76 -8.16 -8.81 -8.56
C ILE A 76 -8.56 -9.89 -7.54
N ARG A 77 -8.67 -11.14 -7.98
CA ARG A 77 -9.05 -12.27 -7.13
C ARG A 77 -8.04 -12.53 -6.02
N SER A 78 -6.75 -12.45 -6.33
CA SER A 78 -5.68 -12.62 -5.35
C SER A 78 -5.73 -11.54 -4.27
N LEU A 79 -5.94 -10.28 -4.65
CA LEU A 79 -6.00 -9.15 -3.72
C LEU A 79 -7.26 -9.17 -2.86
N ARG A 80 -8.42 -9.48 -3.45
CA ARG A 80 -9.70 -9.54 -2.71
C ARG A 80 -9.61 -10.50 -1.52
N ARG A 81 -8.98 -11.67 -1.68
CA ARG A 81 -8.78 -12.62 -0.59
C ARG A 81 -7.96 -12.05 0.57
N SER A 82 -6.95 -11.24 0.28
CA SER A 82 -6.13 -10.60 1.31
C SER A 82 -6.90 -9.46 1.99
N PHE A 83 -7.57 -8.60 1.21
CA PHE A 83 -8.29 -7.42 1.68
C PHE A 83 -9.77 -7.67 1.99
N GLU A 84 -10.14 -8.92 2.28
CA GLU A 84 -11.46 -9.29 2.84
C GLU A 84 -11.65 -8.74 4.27
N PHE A 85 -10.55 -8.50 4.99
CA PHE A 85 -10.54 -8.00 6.36
C PHE A 85 -9.56 -6.82 6.47
N GLN A 86 -9.83 -5.90 7.40
CA GLN A 86 -8.86 -4.85 7.71
C GLN A 86 -7.60 -5.45 8.32
N HIS A 87 -6.44 -5.08 7.80
CA HIS A 87 -5.15 -5.50 8.36
C HIS A 87 -4.74 -4.56 9.50
N ALA A 88 -4.91 -5.01 10.75
CA ALA A 88 -4.48 -4.23 11.91
C ALA A 88 -2.94 -4.24 12.03
N GLY A 89 -2.34 -3.05 12.05
CA GLY A 89 -0.90 -2.89 12.29
C GLY A 89 -0.02 -2.95 11.06
N ASP A 90 -0.59 -2.88 9.86
CA ASP A 90 0.18 -2.83 8.63
C ASP A 90 0.83 -1.46 8.41
N VAL A 91 1.97 -1.47 7.74
CA VAL A 91 2.77 -0.28 7.43
C VAL A 91 2.14 0.56 6.31
N THR A 92 1.26 -0.06 5.52
CA THR A 92 0.61 0.53 4.34
C THR A 92 -0.83 0.02 4.23
N ASP A 93 -1.76 0.89 3.84
CA ASP A 93 -3.19 0.55 3.76
C ASP A 93 -3.54 -0.43 2.61
N LEU A 94 -2.78 -0.40 1.51
CA LEU A 94 -2.93 -1.34 0.39
C LEU A 94 -1.57 -1.77 -0.15
N GLN A 95 -1.35 -3.08 -0.20
CA GLN A 95 -0.29 -3.68 -1.00
C GLN A 95 -0.94 -4.33 -2.21
N LEU A 96 -0.72 -3.74 -3.39
CA LEU A 96 -1.05 -4.39 -4.65
C LEU A 96 -0.06 -5.55 -4.89
N THR A 97 0.08 -6.01 -6.13
CA THR A 97 0.99 -7.10 -6.45
C THR A 97 2.45 -6.64 -6.55
N TRP A 98 3.39 -7.51 -6.15
CA TRP A 98 4.85 -7.34 -6.26
C TRP A 98 5.40 -5.99 -5.78
N GLY A 99 5.05 -5.61 -4.56
CA GLY A 99 5.72 -4.54 -3.82
C GLY A 99 5.25 -3.12 -4.14
N LEU A 100 4.22 -2.92 -4.98
CA LEU A 100 3.56 -1.63 -5.10
C LEU A 100 2.62 -1.40 -3.91
N THR A 101 3.05 -0.53 -3.01
CA THR A 101 2.34 -0.20 -1.77
C THR A 101 1.76 1.21 -1.83
N VAL A 102 0.56 1.35 -1.26
CA VAL A 102 -0.21 2.58 -1.23
C VAL A 102 -0.65 2.86 0.20
N GLU A 103 -0.44 4.09 0.65
CA GLU A 103 -1.00 4.62 1.89
C GLU A 103 -2.12 5.59 1.56
N ILE A 104 -3.25 5.48 2.25
CA ILE A 104 -4.42 6.33 2.09
C ILE A 104 -4.64 7.11 3.37
N LYS A 105 -4.85 8.42 3.23
CA LYS A 105 -5.25 9.29 4.32
C LYS A 105 -6.43 10.12 3.86
N SER A 106 -7.25 10.54 4.81
CA SER A 106 -8.33 11.48 4.56
C SER A 106 -8.23 12.67 5.50
N THR A 107 -8.72 13.81 5.05
CA THR A 107 -8.87 15.00 5.89
C THR A 107 -10.09 15.79 5.45
N ALA A 108 -10.76 16.41 6.42
CA ALA A 108 -11.78 17.44 6.19
C ALA A 108 -11.28 18.83 6.61
N THR A 109 -9.97 18.95 6.93
CA THR A 109 -9.38 20.21 7.38
C THR A 109 -7.99 20.41 6.77
N GLN A 110 -7.60 21.68 6.63
CA GLN A 110 -6.25 22.04 6.20
C GLN A 110 -5.21 21.90 7.32
N ARG A 111 -5.62 21.60 8.56
CA ARG A 111 -4.73 21.36 9.72
C ARG A 111 -4.29 19.88 9.74
N TRP A 112 -3.66 19.45 8.66
CA TRP A 112 -3.20 18.08 8.47
C TRP A 112 -1.72 18.04 8.10
N SER A 113 -1.06 16.96 8.50
CA SER A 113 0.31 16.65 8.09
C SER A 113 0.55 15.15 8.06
N LEU A 114 1.30 14.68 7.06
CA LEU A 114 1.79 13.31 6.99
C LEU A 114 3.18 13.22 7.63
N LYS A 115 3.37 12.31 8.58
CA LYS A 115 4.64 12.10 9.28
C LYS A 115 5.37 10.87 8.75
N LYS A 116 6.70 10.91 8.74
CA LYS A 116 7.54 9.71 8.61
C LYS A 116 7.28 8.79 9.81
N THR A 117 7.13 7.50 9.56
CA THR A 117 6.92 6.47 10.58
C THR A 117 8.19 5.64 10.78
N GLN A 118 8.32 4.99 11.94
CA GLN A 118 9.45 4.09 12.18
C GLN A 118 9.40 2.92 11.20
N CYS A 119 10.54 2.64 10.54
CA CYS A 119 10.64 1.53 9.61
C CYS A 119 10.44 0.21 10.37
N TRP A 120 9.52 -0.63 9.90
CA TRP A 120 9.38 -1.98 10.45
C TRP A 120 10.34 -2.93 9.74
N ASN A 121 11.30 -3.48 10.47
CA ASN A 121 12.17 -4.54 9.96
C ASN A 121 11.45 -5.88 10.13
N TRP A 122 11.07 -6.46 8.99
CA TRP A 122 10.27 -7.68 8.96
C TRP A 122 11.05 -8.88 9.45
N LEU A 123 12.34 -8.98 9.09
CA LEU A 123 13.20 -10.10 9.48
C LEU A 123 13.31 -10.23 11.01
N THR A 124 13.53 -9.10 11.69
CA THR A 124 13.70 -9.06 13.16
C THR A 124 12.38 -8.91 13.91
N GLY A 125 11.31 -8.47 13.23
CA GLY A 125 10.03 -8.16 13.85
C GLY A 125 10.12 -6.98 14.81
N ARG A 126 10.88 -5.95 14.47
CA ARG A 126 11.10 -4.77 15.32
C ARG A 126 11.01 -3.48 14.52
N SER A 127 10.53 -2.44 15.19
CA SER A 127 10.63 -1.06 14.69
C SER A 127 12.06 -0.56 14.83
N LEU A 128 12.59 -0.02 13.73
CA LEU A 128 13.89 0.62 13.71
C LEU A 128 13.80 2.07 14.21
N SER A 129 14.96 2.63 14.60
CA SER A 129 15.08 4.06 14.93
C SER A 129 14.89 4.95 13.69
N ARG A 130 15.26 4.43 12.50
CA ARG A 130 15.07 5.06 11.21
C ARG A 130 13.59 5.34 10.95
N LYS A 131 13.28 6.56 10.50
CA LYS A 131 11.94 6.95 10.05
C LYS A 131 11.93 7.24 8.56
N ALA A 132 10.89 6.78 7.87
CA ALA A 132 10.69 7.02 6.44
C ALA A 132 9.20 7.14 6.09
N PHE A 133 8.94 7.59 4.87
CA PHE A 133 7.68 7.28 4.19
C PHE A 133 7.82 5.86 3.63
N GLN A 134 6.97 4.93 4.07
CA GLN A 134 7.12 3.49 3.82
C GLN A 134 6.27 2.96 2.66
N ALA A 135 5.24 3.68 2.20
CA ALA A 135 4.49 3.30 1.00
C ALA A 135 5.16 3.86 -0.27
N ASN A 136 4.93 3.27 -1.44
CA ASN A 136 5.46 3.84 -2.69
C ASN A 136 4.61 5.01 -3.17
N LEU A 137 3.30 4.94 -2.95
CA LEU A 137 2.34 5.98 -3.29
C LEU A 137 1.55 6.37 -2.05
N TYR A 138 1.19 7.64 -1.97
CA TYR A 138 0.36 8.20 -0.93
C TYR A 138 -0.84 8.86 -1.60
N ILE A 139 -2.02 8.66 -1.03
CA ILE A 139 -3.27 9.26 -1.48
C ILE A 139 -3.84 10.06 -0.31
N LEU A 140 -4.03 11.36 -0.50
CA LEU A 140 -4.81 12.19 0.42
C LEU A 140 -6.19 12.46 -0.19
N ALA A 141 -7.23 11.91 0.43
CA ALA A 141 -8.61 12.25 0.14
C ALA A 141 -9.01 13.52 0.92
N GLU A 142 -9.20 14.62 0.21
CA GLU A 142 -9.73 15.87 0.73
C GLU A 142 -11.26 15.87 0.65
N LEU A 143 -11.89 15.78 1.81
CA LEU A 143 -13.33 15.75 1.97
C LEU A 143 -13.86 17.18 2.09
N ASN A 144 -14.68 17.60 1.13
CA ASN A 144 -15.25 18.95 1.07
C ASN A 144 -16.45 19.19 2.00
N GLY A 145 -16.67 18.32 2.99
CA GLY A 145 -17.76 18.46 3.95
C GLY A 145 -18.06 17.16 4.71
N ALA A 146 -19.12 17.21 5.51
CA ALA A 146 -19.69 16.03 6.12
C ALA A 146 -20.45 15.20 5.07
N PRO A 147 -20.41 13.86 5.14
CA PRO A 147 -21.24 13.00 4.30
C PRO A 147 -22.72 13.34 4.44
N GLN A 148 -23.46 13.26 3.35
CA GLN A 148 -24.91 13.48 3.32
C GLN A 148 -25.63 12.21 2.91
N GLU A 149 -26.75 11.91 3.56
CA GLU A 149 -27.63 10.82 3.14
C GLU A 149 -28.70 11.37 2.19
N SER A 150 -28.86 10.74 1.03
CA SER A 150 -29.92 11.08 0.09
C SER A 150 -30.35 9.83 -0.69
N GLY A 151 -31.61 9.43 -0.51
CA GLY A 151 -32.22 8.33 -1.26
C GLY A 151 -31.61 6.95 -0.98
N GLY A 152 -31.20 6.68 0.26
CA GLY A 152 -30.56 5.45 0.68
C GLY A 152 -29.07 5.35 0.32
N LYS A 153 -28.46 6.46 -0.13
CA LYS A 153 -27.05 6.54 -0.49
C LYS A 153 -26.34 7.52 0.43
N LEU A 154 -25.16 7.13 0.88
CA LEU A 154 -24.25 8.04 1.54
C LEU A 154 -23.38 8.73 0.48
N ASP A 155 -23.58 10.03 0.31
CA ASP A 155 -22.80 10.89 -0.55
C ASP A 155 -21.62 11.48 0.24
N LEU A 156 -20.39 11.21 -0.22
CA LEU A 156 -19.16 11.75 0.35
C LEU A 156 -18.79 13.13 -0.22
N GLY A 157 -19.66 13.69 -1.07
CA GLY A 157 -19.47 14.96 -1.76
C GLY A 157 -18.37 14.90 -2.82
N GLU A 158 -18.03 16.08 -3.36
CA GLU A 158 -16.93 16.25 -4.31
C GLU A 158 -15.58 16.06 -3.62
N THR A 159 -15.20 14.81 -3.36
CA THR A 159 -13.90 14.46 -2.76
C THR A 159 -12.80 14.62 -3.81
N CYS A 160 -11.78 15.43 -3.50
CA CYS A 160 -10.57 15.52 -4.31
C CYS A 160 -9.52 14.55 -3.76
N PHE A 161 -8.87 13.80 -4.65
CA PHE A 161 -7.78 12.91 -4.30
C PHE A 161 -6.47 13.48 -4.80
N HIS A 162 -5.53 13.71 -3.88
CA HIS A 162 -4.18 14.15 -4.20
C HIS A 162 -3.24 12.96 -4.07
N VAL A 163 -2.57 12.59 -5.16
CA VAL A 163 -1.63 11.47 -5.17
C VAL A 163 -0.20 12.00 -5.22
N LEU A 164 0.70 11.45 -4.41
CA LEU A 164 2.14 11.71 -4.45
C LEU A 164 2.94 10.41 -4.36
N SER A 165 4.12 10.40 -4.98
CA SER A 165 5.09 9.33 -4.76
C SER A 165 5.82 9.49 -3.42
N ARG A 166 6.46 8.42 -2.95
CA ARG A 166 7.39 8.47 -1.81
C ARG A 166 8.49 9.51 -2.07
N GLU A 167 9.01 9.55 -3.28
CA GLU A 167 10.08 10.45 -3.71
C GLU A 167 9.65 11.92 -3.62
N ASP A 168 8.42 12.25 -4.04
CA ASP A 168 7.84 13.58 -3.87
C ASP A 168 7.80 13.99 -2.38
N LEU A 169 7.37 13.08 -1.52
CA LEU A 169 7.29 13.35 -0.08
C LEU A 169 8.66 13.48 0.59
N GLU A 170 9.62 12.65 0.20
CA GLU A 170 11.00 12.75 0.69
C GLU A 170 11.62 14.10 0.32
N GLU A 171 11.40 14.56 -0.92
CA GLU A 171 11.86 15.86 -1.39
C GLU A 171 11.18 17.01 -0.65
N LEU A 172 9.84 16.99 -0.54
CA LEU A 172 9.07 18.00 0.19
C LEU A 172 9.43 18.08 1.67
N ALA A 173 9.67 16.93 2.31
CA ALA A 173 10.05 16.88 3.71
C ALA A 173 11.49 17.39 3.91
N GLY A 174 12.40 17.06 2.98
CA GLY A 174 13.83 17.27 3.17
C GLY A 174 14.31 16.70 4.51
N ASN A 175 14.93 17.56 5.33
CA ASN A 175 15.39 17.21 6.67
C ASN A 175 14.27 17.12 7.73
N ARG A 176 13.02 17.46 7.38
CA ARG A 176 11.88 17.38 8.29
C ARG A 176 11.35 15.94 8.35
N ASN A 177 10.58 15.68 9.41
CA ASN A 177 9.91 14.39 9.61
C ASN A 177 8.46 14.38 9.14
N GLN A 178 8.00 15.42 8.44
CA GLN A 178 6.61 15.53 8.00
C GLN A 178 6.44 16.44 6.78
N VAL A 179 5.35 16.24 6.05
CA VAL A 179 4.84 17.10 4.99
C VAL A 179 3.48 17.65 5.42
N GLY A 180 3.31 18.97 5.39
CA GLY A 180 2.03 19.62 5.71
C GLY A 180 1.07 19.63 4.52
N TYR A 181 -0.22 19.75 4.81
CA TYR A 181 -1.31 19.78 3.83
C TYR A 181 -1.02 20.67 2.61
N LYS A 182 -0.71 21.96 2.82
CA LYS A 182 -0.49 22.92 1.72
C LYS A 182 0.62 22.47 0.76
N ALA A 183 1.73 21.99 1.29
CA ALA A 183 2.86 21.53 0.48
C ALA A 183 2.51 20.26 -0.31
N TYR A 184 1.75 19.35 0.31
CA TYR A 184 1.27 18.13 -0.32
C TYR A 184 0.35 18.45 -1.52
N VAL A 185 -0.71 19.23 -1.28
CA VAL A 185 -1.70 19.57 -2.31
C VAL A 185 -1.06 20.34 -3.46
N GLN A 186 -0.29 21.38 -3.16
CA GLN A 186 0.37 22.18 -4.20
C GLN A 186 1.32 21.35 -5.08
N ARG A 187 2.04 20.39 -4.50
CA ARG A 187 2.88 19.47 -5.27
C ARG A 187 2.04 18.58 -6.18
N SER A 188 0.97 18.00 -5.64
CA SER A 188 0.09 17.11 -6.41
C SER A 188 -0.58 17.85 -7.57
N GLU A 189 -1.07 19.07 -7.34
CA GLU A 189 -1.66 19.92 -8.37
C GLU A 189 -0.64 20.30 -9.45
N ALA A 190 0.56 20.74 -9.04
CA ALA A 190 1.64 21.09 -9.97
C ALA A 190 2.05 19.90 -10.87
N HIS A 191 1.98 18.68 -10.33
CA HIS A 191 2.26 17.45 -11.06
C HIS A 191 1.04 16.88 -11.81
N GLN A 192 -0.13 17.53 -11.75
CA GLN A 192 -1.38 17.04 -12.34
C GLN A 192 -1.77 15.65 -11.82
N GLN A 193 -1.60 15.46 -10.51
CA GLN A 193 -1.88 14.23 -9.75
C GLN A 193 -3.06 14.40 -8.78
N SER A 194 -3.76 15.53 -8.85
CA SER A 194 -5.03 15.77 -8.16
C SER A 194 -6.19 15.39 -9.08
N CYS A 195 -7.17 14.65 -8.57
CA CYS A 195 -8.23 14.06 -9.38
C CYS A 195 -9.51 13.76 -8.60
N ASP A 196 -10.58 13.42 -9.31
CA ASP A 196 -11.79 12.86 -8.71
C ASP A 196 -11.66 11.33 -8.47
N TYR A 197 -12.70 10.73 -7.89
CA TYR A 197 -12.74 9.29 -7.61
C TYR A 197 -12.60 8.42 -8.85
N HIS A 198 -13.25 8.77 -9.96
CA HIS A 198 -13.23 8.00 -11.21
C HIS A 198 -11.87 8.06 -11.91
N GLN A 199 -11.18 9.20 -11.81
CA GLN A 199 -9.88 9.42 -12.40
C GLN A 199 -8.71 8.79 -11.61
N LEU A 200 -8.94 8.48 -10.32
CA LEU A 200 -7.92 8.02 -9.39
C LEU A 200 -7.11 6.80 -9.88
N PRO A 201 -7.72 5.71 -10.41
CA PRO A 201 -6.95 4.58 -10.92
C PRO A 201 -6.03 4.97 -12.06
N GLY A 202 -6.47 5.90 -12.93
CA GLY A 202 -5.66 6.41 -14.04
C GLY A 202 -4.44 7.21 -13.56
N VAL A 203 -4.55 8.00 -12.49
CA VAL A 203 -3.42 8.70 -11.87
C VAL A 203 -2.43 7.70 -11.27
N VAL A 204 -2.92 6.75 -10.47
CA VAL A 204 -2.11 5.71 -9.83
C VAL A 204 -1.38 4.85 -10.87
N GLN A 205 -2.07 4.47 -11.95
CA GLN A 205 -1.48 3.73 -13.06
C GLN A 205 -0.32 4.49 -13.71
N ARG A 206 -0.49 5.79 -14.01
CA ARG A 206 0.59 6.59 -14.61
C ARG A 206 1.83 6.61 -13.73
N LEU A 207 1.66 6.75 -12.42
CA LEU A 207 2.78 6.77 -11.47
C LEU A 207 3.45 5.41 -11.35
N ALA A 208 2.68 4.33 -11.28
CA ALA A 208 3.19 2.97 -11.29
C ALA A 208 3.98 2.67 -12.58
N HIS A 209 3.48 3.10 -13.73
CA HIS A 209 4.15 2.90 -15.03
C HIS A 209 5.41 3.75 -15.17
N ALA A 210 5.43 4.97 -14.62
CA ALA A 210 6.64 5.79 -14.57
C ALA A 210 7.74 5.11 -13.72
N ARG A 211 7.37 4.56 -12.56
CA ARG A 211 8.27 3.77 -11.71
C ARG A 211 8.78 2.52 -12.44
N LEU A 212 7.90 1.78 -13.13
CA LEU A 212 8.28 0.64 -13.95
C LEU A 212 9.28 1.03 -15.04
N LYS A 213 9.07 2.17 -15.71
CA LYS A 213 9.99 2.67 -16.74
C LYS A 213 11.38 2.93 -16.16
N GLN A 214 11.46 3.54 -14.98
CA GLN A 214 12.73 3.76 -14.27
C GLN A 214 13.40 2.43 -13.88
N ALA A 215 12.63 1.46 -13.38
CA ALA A 215 13.12 0.13 -13.05
C ALA A 215 13.66 -0.61 -14.28
N CYS A 216 12.97 -0.53 -15.42
CA CYS A 216 13.45 -1.12 -16.67
C CYS A 216 14.77 -0.51 -17.15
N ALA A 217 15.05 0.76 -16.82
CA ALA A 217 16.28 1.43 -17.18
C ALA A 217 17.45 1.09 -16.24
N SER A 218 17.20 0.53 -15.05
CA SER A 218 18.25 0.17 -14.09
C SER A 218 18.80 -1.24 -14.26
N VAL A 219 18.06 -2.14 -14.92
CA VAL A 219 18.44 -3.56 -15.10
C VAL A 219 18.56 -3.94 -16.57
N VAL A 220 19.26 -5.05 -16.86
CA VAL A 220 19.35 -5.59 -18.22
C VAL A 220 17.97 -6.02 -18.74
N ALA A 221 17.77 -5.89 -20.07
CA ALA A 221 16.45 -5.94 -20.70
C ALA A 221 15.63 -7.21 -20.42
N HIS A 222 16.29 -8.34 -20.20
CA HIS A 222 15.63 -9.63 -19.99
C HIS A 222 15.70 -10.15 -18.55
N TRP A 223 16.24 -9.35 -17.62
CA TRP A 223 16.31 -9.79 -16.23
C TRP A 223 14.91 -9.90 -15.62
N ARG A 224 14.65 -11.01 -14.95
CA ARG A 224 13.45 -11.31 -14.16
C ARG A 224 13.89 -11.95 -12.86
N LEU A 225 13.03 -11.88 -11.85
CA LEU A 225 13.15 -12.67 -10.65
C LEU A 225 13.19 -14.16 -11.03
N PRO A 226 14.05 -14.95 -10.37
CA PRO A 226 14.07 -16.39 -10.57
C PRO A 226 12.79 -17.03 -10.06
N ASP A 227 12.54 -18.29 -10.45
CA ASP A 227 11.38 -19.03 -9.96
C ASP A 227 11.35 -19.08 -8.44
N ARG A 228 10.15 -18.87 -7.88
CA ARG A 228 9.94 -18.94 -6.44
C ARG A 228 10.19 -20.37 -5.96
N PRO A 229 11.01 -20.59 -4.92
CA PRO A 229 11.29 -21.94 -4.43
C PRO A 229 10.07 -22.56 -3.75
N THR A 230 9.20 -21.75 -3.15
CA THR A 230 7.94 -22.17 -2.51
C THR A 230 6.87 -21.09 -2.63
N GLY A 231 5.60 -21.45 -2.40
CA GLY A 231 4.48 -20.49 -2.39
C GLY A 231 4.56 -19.43 -1.28
N ASN A 232 5.28 -19.71 -0.19
CA ASN A 232 5.48 -18.80 0.95
C ASN A 232 6.80 -18.03 0.86
N ALA A 233 7.48 -18.06 -0.28
CA ALA A 233 8.72 -17.34 -0.50
C ALA A 233 8.46 -15.88 -0.90
N TYR A 234 9.04 -14.93 -0.15
CA TYR A 234 8.95 -13.49 -0.39
C TYR A 234 10.27 -12.97 -0.95
N PRO A 235 10.25 -12.13 -2.00
CA PRO A 235 11.45 -11.50 -2.54
C PRO A 235 11.89 -10.33 -1.66
N LEU A 236 13.10 -10.39 -1.09
CA LEU A 236 13.66 -9.32 -0.26
C LEU A 236 14.99 -8.83 -0.83
N ALA A 237 15.26 -7.56 -0.58
CA ALA A 237 16.56 -6.91 -0.75
C ALA A 237 17.05 -6.47 0.64
N VAL A 238 17.99 -7.22 1.20
CA VAL A 238 18.41 -7.09 2.60
C VAL A 238 19.75 -6.37 2.68
N GLN A 239 19.81 -5.29 3.44
CA GLN A 239 21.06 -4.58 3.71
C GLN A 239 21.83 -5.26 4.84
N ARG A 240 23.09 -5.62 4.60
CA ARG A 240 24.03 -6.20 5.57
C ARG A 240 25.41 -5.62 5.35
N ASN A 241 26.05 -5.10 6.40
CA ASN A 241 27.40 -4.52 6.32
C ASN A 241 27.57 -3.50 5.18
N GLY A 242 26.54 -2.68 4.94
CA GLY A 242 26.53 -1.69 3.87
C GLY A 242 26.31 -2.22 2.44
N VAL A 243 26.12 -3.53 2.25
CA VAL A 243 25.81 -4.15 0.95
C VAL A 243 24.35 -4.59 0.93
N ILE A 244 23.68 -4.49 -0.23
CA ILE A 244 22.31 -5.00 -0.41
C ILE A 244 22.36 -6.33 -1.15
N GLU A 245 21.82 -7.38 -0.52
CA GLU A 245 21.77 -8.73 -1.05
C GLU A 245 20.33 -9.12 -1.36
N ALA A 246 20.12 -9.82 -2.47
CA ALA A 246 18.80 -10.27 -2.91
C ALA A 246 18.57 -11.74 -2.57
N GLY A 247 17.35 -12.06 -2.16
CA GLY A 247 16.97 -13.45 -1.95
C GLY A 247 15.49 -13.66 -1.70
N TYR A 248 15.07 -14.89 -1.87
CA TYR A 248 13.77 -15.35 -1.39
C TYR A 248 13.87 -15.77 0.07
N TYR A 249 12.97 -15.26 0.91
CA TYR A 249 12.89 -15.59 2.34
C TYR A 249 11.57 -16.27 2.65
N CYS A 250 11.58 -17.17 3.64
CA CYS A 250 10.37 -17.84 4.07
C CYS A 250 9.49 -16.89 4.90
N GLY A 251 8.19 -16.82 4.59
CA GLY A 251 7.26 -15.91 5.25
C GLY A 251 7.14 -16.08 6.77
N GLU A 252 7.15 -17.33 7.25
CA GLU A 252 6.91 -17.65 8.66
C GLU A 252 8.21 -17.62 9.46
N GLU A 253 9.23 -18.33 9.00
CA GLU A 253 10.52 -18.49 9.68
C GLU A 253 11.46 -17.30 9.44
N ARG A 254 11.17 -16.46 8.42
CA ARG A 254 11.96 -15.27 8.05
C ARG A 254 13.43 -15.58 7.73
N THR A 255 13.70 -16.79 7.27
CA THR A 255 15.02 -17.27 6.89
C THR A 255 15.23 -17.19 5.38
N LEU A 256 16.49 -17.04 4.95
CA LEU A 256 16.86 -17.06 3.54
C LEU A 256 16.66 -18.48 2.99
N LEU A 257 15.87 -18.59 1.91
CA LEU A 257 15.63 -19.84 1.18
C LEU A 257 16.52 -19.96 -0.05
N MET A 258 16.59 -18.90 -0.87
CA MET A 258 17.34 -18.91 -2.12
C MET A 258 17.92 -17.53 -2.42
N PRO A 259 19.24 -17.34 -2.37
CA PRO A 259 19.86 -16.09 -2.81
C PRO A 259 19.79 -15.96 -4.33
N PHE A 260 19.76 -14.74 -4.84
CA PHE A 260 19.88 -14.47 -6.27
C PHE A 260 20.54 -13.12 -6.54
N THR A 261 20.97 -12.92 -7.78
CA THR A 261 21.61 -11.68 -8.22
C THR A 261 20.71 -10.90 -9.17
N VAL A 262 20.78 -9.58 -9.07
CA VAL A 262 20.16 -8.67 -10.04
C VAL A 262 21.21 -8.27 -11.07
N ALA A 263 20.87 -8.45 -12.34
CA ALA A 263 21.72 -7.99 -13.43
C ALA A 263 21.43 -6.51 -13.70
N TRP A 264 22.08 -5.64 -12.94
CA TRP A 264 22.04 -4.19 -13.13
C TRP A 264 22.69 -3.77 -14.45
N GLN A 265 22.27 -2.64 -15.00
CA GLN A 265 22.93 -2.02 -16.15
C GLN A 265 24.38 -1.66 -15.80
N ASN A 266 25.27 -1.68 -16.81
CA ASN A 266 26.68 -1.35 -16.59
C ASN A 266 26.83 0.09 -16.04
N GLY A 267 27.60 0.24 -14.98
CA GLY A 267 27.81 1.54 -14.30
C GLY A 267 26.63 1.99 -13.42
N PHE A 268 25.54 1.22 -13.32
CA PHE A 268 24.44 1.53 -12.42
C PHE A 268 24.78 1.10 -10.99
N THR A 269 24.69 2.02 -10.03
CA THR A 269 24.82 1.73 -8.60
C THR A 269 23.42 1.71 -7.97
N PRO A 270 22.88 0.54 -7.61
CA PRO A 270 21.53 0.45 -7.08
C PRO A 270 21.48 0.97 -5.64
N ASP A 271 20.57 1.91 -5.40
CA ASP A 271 20.10 2.23 -4.06
C ASP A 271 18.89 1.34 -3.72
N TRP A 272 18.41 1.42 -2.48
CA TRP A 272 17.26 0.64 -2.01
C TRP A 272 15.97 0.87 -2.83
N LYS A 273 15.81 2.04 -3.48
CA LYS A 273 14.63 2.36 -4.30
C LYS A 273 14.63 1.52 -5.57
N ALA A 274 15.79 1.35 -6.19
CA ALA A 274 15.96 0.50 -7.36
C ALA A 274 15.52 -0.94 -7.06
N TRP A 275 15.85 -1.46 -5.88
CA TRP A 275 15.42 -2.79 -5.44
C TRP A 275 13.90 -2.91 -5.27
N GLU A 276 13.28 -1.95 -4.58
CA GLU A 276 11.82 -1.92 -4.44
C GLU A 276 11.08 -1.76 -5.77
N ALA A 277 11.66 -1.04 -6.73
CA ALA A 277 11.06 -0.84 -8.04
C ALA A 277 11.01 -2.14 -8.88
N LEU A 278 11.84 -3.13 -8.55
CA LEU A 278 11.82 -4.49 -9.11
C LEU A 278 10.86 -5.44 -8.36
N GLY A 279 10.16 -4.94 -7.34
CA GLY A 279 9.18 -5.68 -6.56
C GLY A 279 9.73 -6.46 -5.36
N MET A 280 10.98 -6.19 -4.96
CA MET A 280 11.56 -6.72 -3.72
C MET A 280 11.23 -5.81 -2.54
N ARG A 281 10.89 -6.38 -1.38
CA ARG A 281 10.80 -5.58 -0.15
C ARG A 281 12.20 -5.25 0.35
N PHE A 282 12.52 -3.97 0.53
CA PHE A 282 13.79 -3.57 1.10
C PHE A 282 13.78 -3.72 2.62
N GLU A 283 14.76 -4.46 3.15
CA GLU A 283 14.99 -4.63 4.58
C GLU A 283 16.31 -3.96 4.98
N PRO A 284 16.26 -2.76 5.60
CA PRO A 284 17.46 -2.12 6.10
C PRO A 284 18.09 -2.93 7.25
N GLU A 285 19.40 -2.74 7.42
CA GLU A 285 20.14 -3.28 8.56
C GLU A 285 19.54 -2.76 9.87
N ALA A 286 19.46 -3.64 10.88
CA ALA A 286 18.83 -3.34 12.17
C ALA A 286 19.72 -2.52 13.10
#